data_AF-A0A482VD64-F1
#
_entry.id   AF-A0A482VD64-F1
#
_cell.length_a   1.000
_cell.length_b   1.000
_cell.length_c   1.000
_cell.angle_alpha   90.00
_cell.angle_beta   90.00
_cell.angle_gamma   90.00
#
_symmetry.space_group_name_H-M   'P 1'
#
loop_
_entity.id
_entity.type
_entity.pdbx_description
1 polymer ?
#
loop_
_entity_poly.entity_id
_entity_poly.type
_entity_poly.pdbx_seq_one_letter_code
_entity_poly.pdbx_strand_id
1 'polypeptide(L)'
;FWDWFLRMSDLSIHWKNQPTYLISQFVFLFGGLATLFHDPCFVYNSSVAVAKMRLPQWAEPFAVGLGSVLIDIPYDIVSKDITGYLGILITSIPRLLQVLRFGSTLQEDIFAQVKENGFQTKGTPGGILMFLPIYHPLHDIFKIHSEVTYFIVFVMFLLIIWSADRTSKIHDSEKARKHRTHWTTWLLIVHLVLHYVSFLIMPLIFNPEDEIAIGVKEPIGPCNEYVPIQTAFGMTLQKRKFLCATDYDEKYFDWHCLKNNRPPSEGSYWYTACGVPFPNQVEIVVIISLICLVGATVYGNLHFRSSGDDTFGYKDQAEKHKKVYNKKMKKH
;
A
#
# COMPACT_ATOMS: atom_id res chain seq x y z
N PHE A 1 39.62 7.57 5.91
CA PHE A 1 38.22 7.46 6.38
C PHE A 1 37.31 8.38 5.58
N TRP A 2 37.67 9.66 5.38
CA TRP A 2 36.90 10.60 4.56
C TRP A 2 36.91 10.33 3.04
N ASP A 3 37.88 9.59 2.49
CA ASP A 3 37.90 9.23 1.06
C ASP A 3 36.80 8.24 0.64
N TRP A 4 36.06 7.68 1.61
CA TRP A 4 34.89 6.83 1.36
C TRP A 4 33.59 7.64 1.21
N PHE A 5 33.59 8.91 1.62
CA PHE A 5 32.45 9.79 1.35
C PHE A 5 32.38 10.08 -0.15
N LEU A 6 31.20 9.85 -0.73
CA LEU A 6 30.87 10.15 -2.11
C LEU A 6 31.36 11.56 -2.46
N ARG A 7 32.42 11.66 -3.29
CA ARG A 7 32.75 12.92 -3.97
C ARG A 7 31.62 13.19 -4.94
N MET A 8 30.66 14.01 -4.50
CA MET A 8 29.62 14.56 -5.35
C MET A 8 30.33 15.39 -6.42
N SER A 9 30.30 14.90 -7.65
CA SER A 9 30.70 15.65 -8.83
C SER A 9 29.78 16.86 -8.99
N ASP A 10 30.30 17.95 -9.57
CA ASP A 10 29.52 19.17 -9.75
C ASP A 10 28.20 18.88 -10.49
N LEU A 11 27.09 19.25 -9.83
CA LEU A 11 25.73 19.00 -10.33
C LEU A 11 25.51 19.70 -11.68
N SER A 12 26.16 20.85 -11.91
CA SER A 12 26.02 21.61 -13.15
C SER A 12 26.57 20.87 -14.37
N ILE A 13 27.64 20.08 -14.19
CA ILE A 13 28.23 19.25 -15.24
C ILE A 13 27.26 18.13 -15.62
N HIS A 14 26.64 17.51 -14.62
CA HIS A 14 25.66 16.43 -14.83
C HIS A 14 24.37 16.96 -15.44
N TRP A 15 23.93 18.16 -15.07
CA TRP A 15 22.77 18.80 -15.68
C TRP A 15 23.00 19.15 -17.16
N LYS A 16 24.22 19.60 -17.50
CA LYS A 16 24.59 19.94 -18.88
C LYS A 16 24.72 18.70 -19.77
N ASN A 17 25.24 17.60 -19.22
CA ASN A 17 25.58 16.41 -20.01
C ASN A 17 24.52 15.29 -19.94
N GLN A 18 23.80 15.17 -18.83
CA GLN A 18 22.87 14.06 -18.53
C GLN A 18 21.68 14.52 -17.65
N PRO A 19 20.86 15.50 -18.09
CA PRO A 19 19.78 16.04 -17.27
C PRO A 19 18.71 14.99 -16.92
N THR A 20 18.44 14.05 -17.82
CA THR A 20 17.46 12.97 -17.61
C THR A 20 17.85 12.05 -16.46
N TYR A 21 19.15 11.81 -16.26
CA TYR A 21 19.65 11.01 -15.13
C TYR A 21 19.44 11.72 -13.79
N LEU A 22 19.70 13.03 -13.72
CA LEU A 22 19.44 13.80 -12.51
C LEU A 22 17.94 13.86 -12.20
N ILE A 23 17.11 14.10 -13.21
CA ILE A 23 15.65 14.14 -13.04
C ILE A 23 15.15 12.78 -12.52
N SER A 24 15.60 11.66 -13.09
CA SER A 24 15.19 10.34 -12.61
C SER A 24 15.65 10.06 -11.17
N GLN A 25 16.87 10.47 -10.80
CA GLN A 25 17.33 10.34 -9.41
C GLN A 25 16.52 11.18 -8.43
N PHE A 26 16.16 12.41 -8.81
CA PHE A 26 15.30 13.26 -7.97
C PHE A 26 13.91 12.67 -7.83
N VAL A 27 13.28 12.25 -8.93
CA VAL A 27 11.97 11.59 -8.91
C VAL A 27 12.02 10.33 -8.04
N PHE A 28 13.11 9.56 -8.13
CA PHE A 28 13.29 8.35 -7.31
C PHE A 28 13.38 8.68 -5.81
N LEU A 29 14.20 9.67 -5.44
CA LEU A 29 14.37 10.06 -4.04
C LEU A 29 13.09 10.64 -3.47
N PHE A 30 12.42 11.52 -4.20
CA PHE A 30 11.15 12.11 -3.78
C PHE A 30 10.02 11.08 -3.75
N GLY A 31 9.94 10.19 -4.73
CA GLY A 31 8.95 9.11 -4.78
C GLY A 31 9.15 8.11 -3.64
N GLY A 32 10.40 7.71 -3.38
CA GLY A 32 10.74 6.85 -2.25
C GLY A 32 10.43 7.50 -0.91
N LEU A 33 10.74 8.79 -0.74
CA LEU A 33 10.43 9.55 0.46
C LEU A 33 8.91 9.73 0.65
N ALA A 34 8.19 10.02 -0.43
CA ALA A 34 6.73 10.12 -0.41
C ALA A 34 6.10 8.79 0.01
N THR A 35 6.54 7.67 -0.57
CA THR A 35 6.08 6.32 -0.21
C THR A 35 6.39 6.00 1.25
N LEU A 36 7.59 6.33 1.72
CA LEU A 36 8.01 6.14 3.11
C LEU A 36 7.10 6.87 4.12
N PHE A 37 6.55 8.02 3.76
CA PHE A 37 5.60 8.75 4.61
C PHE A 37 4.15 8.30 4.41
N HIS A 38 3.81 7.91 3.19
CA HIS A 38 2.46 7.57 2.77
C HIS A 38 1.97 6.25 3.39
N ASP A 39 2.80 5.20 3.35
CA ASP A 39 2.39 3.88 3.85
C ASP A 39 2.12 3.88 5.37
N PRO A 40 2.97 4.49 6.22
CA PRO A 40 2.66 4.65 7.63
C PRO A 40 1.41 5.49 7.88
N CYS A 41 1.14 6.49 7.04
CA CYS A 41 -0.09 7.29 7.15
C CYS A 41 -1.35 6.45 6.94
N PHE A 42 -1.34 5.47 6.04
CA PHE A 42 -2.47 4.54 5.86
C PHE A 42 -2.71 3.63 7.03
N VAL A 43 -1.64 2.96 7.48
CA VAL A 43 -1.71 2.06 8.63
C VAL A 43 -2.13 2.85 9.87
N TYR A 44 -1.62 4.06 10.04
CA TYR A 44 -2.00 4.95 11.13
C TYR A 44 -3.45 5.39 11.05
N ASN A 45 -3.94 5.79 9.87
CA ASN A 45 -5.33 6.17 9.67
C ASN A 45 -6.28 5.00 10.01
N SER A 46 -6.01 3.82 9.44
CA SER A 46 -6.74 2.59 9.75
C SER A 46 -6.70 2.25 11.25
N SER A 47 -5.53 2.35 11.88
CA SER A 47 -5.37 2.12 13.33
C SER A 47 -6.22 3.06 14.17
N VAL A 48 -6.20 4.36 13.87
CA VAL A 48 -7.00 5.37 14.58
C VAL A 48 -8.49 5.13 14.36
N ALA A 49 -8.90 4.81 13.13
CA ALA A 49 -10.30 4.53 12.80
C ALA A 49 -10.82 3.28 13.53
N VAL A 50 -10.02 2.21 13.59
CA VAL A 50 -10.35 0.95 14.25
C VAL A 50 -10.34 1.06 15.77
N ALA A 51 -9.40 1.81 16.34
CA ALA A 51 -9.33 2.01 17.79
C ALA A 51 -10.63 2.62 18.36
N LYS A 52 -11.36 3.40 17.55
CA LYS A 52 -12.67 3.96 17.91
C LYS A 52 -13.77 2.89 18.08
N MET A 53 -13.65 1.75 17.40
CA MET A 53 -14.58 0.63 17.57
C MET A 53 -14.44 -0.06 18.92
N ARG A 54 -13.37 0.21 19.69
CA ARG A 54 -13.10 -0.42 21.00
C ARG A 54 -13.15 -1.95 20.93
N LEU A 55 -12.62 -2.51 19.84
CA LEU A 55 -12.48 -3.95 19.70
C LEU A 55 -11.51 -4.50 20.77
N PRO A 56 -11.67 -5.76 21.20
CA PRO A 56 -10.67 -6.41 22.03
C PRO A 56 -9.33 -6.49 21.29
N GLN A 57 -8.23 -6.40 22.04
CA GLN A 57 -6.85 -6.32 21.52
C GLN A 57 -6.47 -7.46 20.56
N TRP A 58 -7.11 -8.62 20.66
CA TRP A 58 -6.86 -9.76 19.77
C TRP A 58 -7.51 -9.58 18.39
N ALA A 59 -8.59 -8.81 18.27
CA ALA A 59 -9.34 -8.61 17.02
C ALA A 59 -8.95 -7.30 16.30
N GLU A 60 -8.51 -6.30 17.07
CA GLU A 60 -8.02 -5.01 16.57
C GLU A 60 -7.08 -5.11 15.36
N PRO A 61 -6.03 -5.97 15.35
CA PRO A 61 -5.09 -5.98 14.23
C PRO A 61 -5.68 -6.50 12.91
N PHE A 62 -6.67 -7.40 12.98
CA PHE A 62 -7.39 -7.87 11.79
C PHE A 62 -8.24 -6.76 11.20
N ALA A 63 -8.90 -5.96 12.04
CA ALA A 63 -9.65 -4.79 11.60
C ALA A 63 -8.72 -3.72 11.01
N VAL A 64 -7.55 -3.49 11.60
CA VAL A 64 -6.55 -2.53 11.05
C VAL A 64 -6.07 -3.00 9.67
N GLY A 65 -5.72 -4.27 9.54
CA GLY A 65 -5.29 -4.85 8.26
C GLY A 65 -6.38 -4.77 7.19
N LEU A 66 -7.63 -5.09 7.53
CA LEU A 66 -8.75 -4.99 6.61
C LEU A 66 -9.02 -3.54 6.18
N GLY A 67 -8.93 -2.59 7.13
CA GLY A 67 -9.06 -1.17 6.83
C GLY A 67 -7.93 -0.67 5.91
N SER A 68 -6.67 -1.04 6.17
CA SER A 68 -5.56 -0.63 5.29
C SER A 68 -5.71 -1.21 3.88
N VAL A 69 -6.15 -2.47 3.75
CA VAL A 69 -6.47 -3.06 2.44
C VAL A 69 -7.56 -2.23 1.73
N LEU A 70 -8.61 -1.81 2.44
CA LEU A 70 -9.66 -0.99 1.84
C LEU A 70 -9.13 0.35 1.27
N ILE A 71 -8.15 0.97 1.94
CA ILE A 71 -7.48 2.18 1.42
C ILE A 71 -6.64 1.87 0.18
N ASP A 72 -6.02 0.69 0.12
CA ASP A 72 -5.08 0.28 -0.92
C ASP A 72 -5.76 -0.28 -2.18
N ILE A 73 -6.99 -0.82 -2.08
CA ILE A 73 -7.73 -1.42 -3.21
C ILE A 73 -7.79 -0.51 -4.46
N PRO A 74 -8.12 0.80 -4.38
CA PRO A 74 -8.10 1.67 -5.55
C PRO A 74 -6.72 1.74 -6.18
N TYR A 75 -5.66 1.81 -5.38
CA TYR A 75 -4.30 1.80 -5.88
C TYR A 75 -3.99 0.47 -6.54
N ASP A 76 -4.36 -0.68 -5.98
CA ASP A 76 -4.11 -1.98 -6.61
C ASP A 76 -4.82 -2.15 -7.95
N ILE A 77 -6.08 -1.71 -8.05
CA ILE A 77 -6.86 -1.81 -9.30
C ILE A 77 -6.28 -0.86 -10.34
N VAL A 78 -6.18 0.43 -9.98
CA VAL A 78 -5.63 1.45 -10.85
C VAL A 78 -4.20 1.08 -11.22
N SER A 79 -3.31 0.77 -10.28
CA SER A 79 -1.92 0.43 -10.57
C SER A 79 -1.76 -0.83 -11.42
N LYS A 80 -2.63 -1.84 -11.34
CA LYS A 80 -2.57 -3.03 -12.23
C LYS A 80 -3.08 -2.74 -13.64
N ASP A 81 -4.16 -1.98 -13.73
CA ASP A 81 -4.77 -1.61 -15.01
C ASP A 81 -4.02 -0.46 -15.70
N ILE A 82 -3.33 0.36 -14.89
CA ILE A 82 -2.56 1.57 -15.20
C ILE A 82 -1.08 1.31 -14.84
N THR A 83 -0.58 0.06 -14.88
CA THR A 83 0.87 -0.22 -14.64
C THR A 83 1.77 0.37 -15.73
N GLY A 84 1.17 0.91 -16.80
CA GLY A 84 1.82 1.87 -17.69
C GLY A 84 2.24 3.14 -16.95
N TYR A 85 1.35 3.87 -16.29
CA TYR A 85 1.57 5.30 -16.06
C TYR A 85 2.51 5.67 -14.92
N LEU A 86 2.42 4.98 -13.78
CA LEU A 86 3.39 5.21 -12.70
C LEU A 86 4.67 4.40 -12.94
N GLY A 87 4.53 3.28 -13.65
CA GLY A 87 5.63 2.54 -14.23
C GLY A 87 6.47 3.39 -15.17
N ILE A 88 5.94 4.34 -15.94
CA ILE A 88 6.76 5.12 -16.88
C ILE A 88 7.54 6.24 -16.21
N LEU A 89 7.07 6.74 -15.07
CA LEU A 89 7.87 7.63 -14.22
C LEU A 89 8.96 6.88 -13.43
N ILE A 90 8.79 5.57 -13.18
CA ILE A 90 9.64 4.75 -12.28
C ILE A 90 10.49 3.67 -13.01
N THR A 91 10.14 3.23 -14.22
CA THR A 91 10.81 2.14 -14.98
C THR A 91 12.06 2.58 -15.74
N SER A 92 12.44 3.86 -15.62
CA SER A 92 13.81 4.27 -15.86
C SER A 92 14.68 3.86 -14.66
N ILE A 93 15.07 2.57 -14.58
CA ILE A 93 16.35 2.02 -14.06
C ILE A 93 16.16 0.66 -13.34
N PRO A 94 16.79 -0.43 -13.82
CA PRO A 94 16.46 -1.83 -13.49
C PRO A 94 17.12 -2.40 -12.22
N ARG A 95 17.50 -1.58 -11.23
CA ARG A 95 18.25 -2.07 -10.05
C ARG A 95 17.60 -1.90 -8.68
N LEU A 96 16.34 -1.48 -8.61
CA LEU A 96 15.63 -1.33 -7.33
C LEU A 96 14.29 -2.07 -7.20
N LEU A 97 13.86 -2.87 -8.19
CA LEU A 97 12.73 -3.78 -7.97
C LEU A 97 13.07 -4.94 -7.00
N GLN A 98 14.36 -5.20 -6.74
CA GLN A 98 14.80 -6.04 -5.62
C GLN A 98 14.75 -5.31 -4.26
N VAL A 99 14.72 -3.97 -4.25
CA VAL A 99 14.64 -3.17 -3.03
C VAL A 99 13.19 -2.94 -2.59
N LEU A 100 12.23 -3.01 -3.51
CA LEU A 100 10.80 -3.06 -3.13
C LEU A 100 10.39 -4.41 -2.51
N ARG A 101 11.17 -5.48 -2.71
CA ARG A 101 11.10 -6.70 -1.86
C ARG A 101 11.83 -6.58 -0.53
N PHE A 102 12.60 -5.51 -0.31
CA PHE A 102 13.24 -5.18 0.96
C PHE A 102 12.32 -4.35 1.89
N GLY A 103 11.13 -3.97 1.42
CA GLY A 103 10.10 -3.35 2.26
C GLY A 103 9.62 -4.26 3.41
N SER A 104 9.82 -5.58 3.31
CA SER A 104 9.51 -6.49 4.41
C SER A 104 10.56 -6.47 5.53
N THR A 105 11.80 -6.06 5.28
CA THR A 105 12.89 -6.08 6.28
C THR A 105 13.16 -4.71 6.89
N LEU A 106 13.05 -3.61 6.13
CA LEU A 106 13.21 -2.26 6.69
C LEU A 106 11.99 -1.83 7.55
N GLN A 107 10.83 -2.43 7.27
CA GLN A 107 9.65 -2.29 8.13
C GLN A 107 9.91 -2.87 9.52
N GLU A 108 10.65 -3.99 9.64
CA GLU A 108 11.02 -4.55 10.95
C GLU A 108 11.93 -3.62 11.77
N ASP A 109 12.82 -2.89 11.11
CA ASP A 109 13.75 -1.95 11.78
C ASP A 109 13.05 -0.65 12.22
N ILE A 110 12.07 -0.14 11.46
CA ILE A 110 11.22 0.99 11.88
C ILE A 110 10.28 0.57 13.02
N PHE A 111 9.77 -0.67 13.01
CA PHE A 111 9.04 -1.25 14.14
C PHE A 111 9.90 -1.38 15.41
N ALA A 112 11.21 -1.58 15.27
CA ALA A 112 12.14 -1.60 16.41
C ALA A 112 12.35 -0.22 17.04
N GLN A 113 12.18 0.88 16.29
CA GLN A 113 12.34 2.26 16.79
C GLN A 113 11.05 2.81 17.45
N VAL A 114 9.87 2.30 17.08
CA VAL A 114 8.57 2.63 17.71
C VAL A 114 8.36 1.89 19.06
N LYS A 115 9.28 0.97 19.41
CA LYS A 115 9.27 0.10 20.60
C LYS A 115 9.23 0.84 21.94
N GLU A 116 9.55 2.14 22.01
CA GLU A 116 9.56 2.89 23.28
C GLU A 116 8.19 3.36 23.78
N ASN A 117 7.12 3.35 22.97
CA ASN A 117 5.85 3.99 23.35
C ASN A 117 4.66 3.04 23.61
N GLY A 118 4.88 1.73 23.70
CA GLY A 118 3.89 0.78 24.25
C GLY A 118 2.57 0.62 23.47
N PHE A 119 2.46 1.21 22.28
CA PHE A 119 1.29 1.12 21.40
C PHE A 119 1.78 0.55 20.06
N GLN A 120 1.11 -0.49 19.54
CA GLN A 120 1.35 -1.17 18.24
C GLN A 120 2.39 -2.31 18.10
N THR A 121 2.71 -3.13 19.12
CA THR A 121 3.63 -4.28 18.92
C THR A 121 2.97 -5.65 18.66
N LYS A 122 1.64 -5.77 18.57
CA LYS A 122 0.99 -7.07 18.32
C LYS A 122 0.29 -7.24 16.97
N GLY A 123 0.09 -6.17 16.21
CA GLY A 123 -0.81 -6.24 15.06
C GLY A 123 -0.20 -6.72 13.76
N THR A 124 0.91 -6.11 13.36
CA THR A 124 1.61 -6.42 12.10
C THR A 124 2.13 -7.85 12.03
N PRO A 125 2.73 -8.42 13.10
CA PRO A 125 3.15 -9.82 13.07
C PRO A 125 1.96 -10.78 13.01
N GLY A 126 0.86 -10.46 13.72
CA GLY A 126 -0.31 -11.34 13.83
C GLY A 126 -1.04 -11.57 12.50
N GLY A 127 -1.21 -10.51 11.70
CA GLY A 127 -1.83 -10.61 10.37
C GLY A 127 -1.00 -11.45 9.40
N ILE A 128 0.32 -11.23 9.37
CA ILE A 128 1.27 -11.99 8.52
C ILE A 128 1.32 -13.46 8.96
N LEU A 129 1.39 -13.72 10.28
CA LEU A 129 1.38 -15.07 10.84
C LEU A 129 0.10 -15.84 10.55
N MET A 130 -1.02 -15.15 10.28
CA MET A 130 -2.28 -15.81 9.97
C MET A 130 -2.52 -15.93 8.45
N PHE A 131 -2.05 -14.95 7.67
CA PHE A 131 -2.14 -14.98 6.21
C PHE A 131 -1.27 -16.10 5.61
N LEU A 132 0.00 -16.17 5.98
CA LEU A 132 0.97 -17.13 5.41
C LEU A 132 0.52 -18.60 5.53
N PRO A 133 0.14 -19.13 6.71
CA PRO A 133 -0.21 -20.54 6.86
C PRO A 133 -1.59 -20.91 6.30
N ILE A 134 -2.45 -19.92 6.02
CA ILE A 134 -3.76 -20.20 5.40
C ILE A 134 -3.61 -20.11 3.87
N TYR A 135 -3.01 -19.02 3.38
CA TYR A 135 -2.91 -18.75 1.95
C TYR A 135 -2.02 -19.76 1.22
N HIS A 136 -0.80 -19.99 1.70
CA HIS A 136 0.17 -20.81 0.96
C HIS A 136 -0.24 -22.28 0.83
N PRO A 137 -0.75 -22.97 1.86
CA PRO A 137 -1.24 -24.33 1.66
C PRO A 137 -2.40 -24.41 0.68
N LEU A 138 -3.40 -23.52 0.79
CA LEU A 138 -4.56 -23.52 -0.10
C LEU A 138 -4.16 -23.23 -1.57
N HIS A 139 -3.31 -22.23 -1.79
CA HIS A 139 -2.90 -21.83 -3.12
C HIS A 139 -1.83 -22.75 -3.72
N ASP A 140 -0.75 -23.03 -2.98
CA ASP A 140 0.43 -23.69 -3.55
C ASP A 140 0.32 -25.22 -3.53
N ILE A 141 -0.27 -25.81 -2.46
CA ILE A 141 -0.43 -27.26 -2.31
C ILE A 141 -1.73 -27.72 -2.96
N PHE A 142 -2.86 -27.11 -2.59
CA PHE A 142 -4.18 -27.52 -3.09
C PHE A 142 -4.53 -26.92 -4.45
N LYS A 143 -3.69 -26.03 -5.01
CA LYS A 143 -3.90 -25.38 -6.32
C LYS A 143 -5.25 -24.67 -6.43
N ILE A 144 -5.76 -24.17 -5.30
CA ILE A 144 -6.99 -23.36 -5.29
C ILE A 144 -6.67 -22.00 -5.89
N HIS A 145 -7.60 -21.48 -6.70
CA HIS A 145 -7.46 -20.16 -7.31
C HIS A 145 -7.20 -19.09 -6.24
N SER A 146 -6.29 -18.16 -6.51
CA SER A 146 -5.86 -17.14 -5.55
C SER A 146 -7.04 -16.29 -5.06
N GLU A 147 -8.01 -16.02 -5.94
CA GLU A 147 -9.24 -15.27 -5.61
C GLU A 147 -10.09 -15.98 -4.56
N VAL A 148 -10.31 -17.30 -4.71
CA VAL A 148 -11.09 -18.08 -3.75
C VAL A 148 -10.39 -18.08 -2.39
N THR A 149 -9.07 -18.23 -2.40
CA THR A 149 -8.25 -18.20 -1.18
C THR A 149 -8.33 -16.84 -0.49
N TYR A 150 -8.30 -15.75 -1.26
CA TYR A 150 -8.50 -14.39 -0.75
C TYR A 150 -9.87 -14.22 -0.10
N PHE A 151 -10.96 -14.64 -0.76
CA PHE A 151 -12.31 -14.55 -0.19
C PHE A 151 -12.45 -15.34 1.11
N ILE A 152 -11.82 -16.51 1.23
CA ILE A 152 -11.81 -17.30 2.48
C ILE A 152 -11.17 -16.48 3.61
N VAL A 153 -9.98 -15.92 3.40
CA VAL A 153 -9.26 -15.12 4.40
C VAL A 153 -10.06 -13.86 4.76
N PHE A 154 -10.62 -13.17 3.75
CA PHE A 154 -11.45 -11.98 3.94
C PHE A 154 -12.68 -12.28 4.82
N VAL A 155 -13.42 -13.34 4.52
CA VAL A 155 -14.58 -13.75 5.32
C VAL A 155 -14.17 -14.16 6.73
N MET A 156 -13.05 -14.88 6.89
CA MET A 156 -12.52 -15.22 8.22
C MET A 156 -12.23 -13.96 9.06
N PHE A 157 -11.58 -12.95 8.48
CA PHE A 157 -11.29 -11.70 9.18
C PHE A 157 -12.57 -10.94 9.51
N LEU A 158 -13.54 -10.88 8.59
CA LEU A 158 -14.86 -10.29 8.87
C LEU A 158 -15.59 -11.00 10.02
N LEU A 159 -15.58 -12.33 10.07
CA LEU A 159 -16.21 -13.09 11.14
C LEU A 159 -15.50 -12.88 12.48
N ILE A 160 -14.17 -12.78 12.49
CA ILE A 160 -13.38 -12.43 13.69
C ILE A 160 -13.78 -11.05 14.20
N ILE A 161 -13.79 -10.04 13.32
CA ILE A 161 -14.14 -8.65 13.67
C ILE A 161 -15.58 -8.58 14.15
N TRP A 162 -16.51 -9.25 13.45
CA TRP A 162 -17.91 -9.28 13.82
C TRP A 162 -18.14 -9.98 15.16
N SER A 163 -17.51 -11.12 15.41
CA SER A 163 -17.57 -11.80 16.70
C SER A 163 -16.97 -10.93 17.81
N ALA A 164 -15.89 -10.20 17.54
CA ALA A 164 -15.24 -9.31 18.48
C ALA A 164 -16.11 -8.09 18.83
N ASP A 165 -16.79 -7.51 17.84
CA ASP A 165 -17.76 -6.43 18.01
C ASP A 165 -18.93 -6.89 18.90
N ARG A 166 -19.47 -8.09 18.65
CA ARG A 166 -20.58 -8.67 19.44
C ARG A 166 -20.18 -9.11 20.85
N THR A 167 -18.90 -9.43 21.06
CA THR A 167 -18.36 -9.80 22.38
C THR A 167 -17.76 -8.63 23.14
N SER A 168 -17.67 -7.45 22.51
CA SER A 168 -17.17 -6.23 23.13
C SER A 168 -17.96 -5.98 24.41
N LYS A 169 -17.24 -6.08 25.54
CA LYS A 169 -17.86 -6.09 26.86
C LYS A 169 -18.62 -4.79 27.07
N ILE A 170 -19.85 -4.93 27.51
CA ILE A 170 -20.80 -3.91 28.01
C ILE A 170 -20.23 -3.14 29.24
N HIS A 171 -18.93 -3.20 29.52
CA HIS A 171 -18.30 -2.61 30.69
C HIS A 171 -17.96 -1.11 30.56
N ASP A 172 -18.18 -0.50 29.40
CA ASP A 172 -17.96 0.94 29.16
C ASP A 172 -19.26 1.73 28.91
N SER A 173 -20.39 1.22 29.40
CA SER A 173 -21.71 1.87 29.23
C SER A 173 -21.87 3.22 29.95
N GLU A 174 -20.86 3.72 30.68
CA GLU A 174 -21.00 4.95 31.49
C GLU A 174 -20.14 6.15 31.09
N LYS A 175 -19.38 6.11 29.99
CA LYS A 175 -18.78 7.35 29.46
C LYS A 175 -19.35 7.68 28.11
N ALA A 176 -20.57 8.24 28.16
CA ALA A 176 -21.07 9.21 27.19
C ALA A 176 -20.14 10.45 27.17
N ARG A 177 -18.89 10.25 26.77
CA ARG A 177 -17.92 11.32 26.62
C ARG A 177 -18.27 12.02 25.33
N LYS A 178 -18.67 13.29 25.47
CA LYS A 178 -19.03 14.20 24.39
C LYS A 178 -18.12 13.99 23.17
N HIS A 179 -18.73 13.59 22.05
CA HIS A 179 -18.06 13.34 20.77
C HIS A 179 -17.35 14.60 20.30
N ARG A 180 -16.09 14.78 20.73
CA ARG A 180 -15.25 15.89 20.29
C ARG A 180 -14.20 15.30 19.38
N THR A 181 -14.35 15.53 18.09
CA THR A 181 -13.31 15.22 17.11
C THR A 181 -12.10 16.11 17.39
N HIS A 182 -10.96 15.49 17.63
CA HIS A 182 -9.67 16.13 17.68
C HIS A 182 -9.28 16.61 16.27
N TRP A 183 -8.45 17.67 16.20
CA TRP A 183 -8.03 18.24 14.93
C TRP A 183 -7.23 17.25 14.04
N THR A 184 -6.49 16.33 14.65
CA THR A 184 -5.76 15.27 13.92
C THR A 184 -6.70 14.36 13.13
N THR A 185 -7.92 14.10 13.62
CA THR A 185 -8.92 13.32 12.90
C THR A 185 -9.33 14.01 11.60
N TRP A 186 -9.45 15.34 11.59
CA TRP A 186 -9.72 16.10 10.37
C TRP A 186 -8.57 16.00 9.37
N LEU A 187 -7.31 16.05 9.84
CA LEU A 187 -6.14 15.86 8.98
C LEU A 187 -6.16 14.49 8.30
N LEU A 188 -6.45 13.42 9.06
CA LEU A 188 -6.54 12.06 8.53
C LEU A 188 -7.67 11.91 7.50
N ILE A 189 -8.81 12.56 7.73
CA ILE A 189 -9.93 12.54 6.79
C ILE A 189 -9.59 13.32 5.52
N VAL A 190 -8.97 14.49 5.63
CA VAL A 190 -8.52 15.27 4.47
C VAL A 190 -7.54 14.45 3.64
N HIS A 191 -6.57 13.79 4.28
CA HIS A 191 -5.66 12.87 3.61
C HIS A 191 -6.40 11.75 2.87
N LEU A 192 -7.37 11.11 3.52
CA LEU A 192 -8.17 10.03 2.94
C LEU A 192 -9.02 10.52 1.75
N VAL A 193 -9.62 11.71 1.85
CA VAL A 193 -10.39 12.32 0.76
C VAL A 193 -9.48 12.64 -0.42
N LEU A 194 -8.32 13.26 -0.18
CA LEU A 194 -7.35 13.56 -1.24
C LEU A 194 -6.87 12.28 -1.94
N HIS A 195 -6.64 11.21 -1.18
CA HIS A 195 -6.30 9.88 -1.70
C HIS A 195 -7.39 9.32 -2.60
N TYR A 196 -8.63 9.15 -2.13
CA TYR A 196 -9.69 8.58 -2.97
C TYR A 196 -10.05 9.46 -4.17
N VAL A 197 -9.98 10.79 -4.01
CA VAL A 197 -10.23 11.73 -5.11
C VAL A 197 -9.14 11.63 -6.17
N SER A 198 -7.87 11.47 -5.81
CA SER A 198 -6.80 11.32 -6.81
C SER A 198 -7.00 10.04 -7.64
N PHE A 199 -7.35 8.92 -7.00
CA PHE A 199 -7.65 7.67 -7.72
C PHE A 199 -8.94 7.72 -8.54
N LEU A 200 -9.94 8.50 -8.12
CA LEU A 200 -11.16 8.70 -8.91
C LEU A 200 -10.90 9.57 -10.14
N ILE A 201 -10.02 10.57 -10.03
CA ILE A 201 -9.66 11.46 -11.15
C ILE A 201 -8.83 10.72 -12.22
N MET A 202 -7.97 9.78 -11.81
CA MET A 202 -7.10 9.05 -12.74
C MET A 202 -7.84 8.45 -13.96
N PRO A 203 -8.83 7.56 -13.82
CA PRO A 203 -9.53 6.95 -14.95
C PRO A 203 -10.43 7.93 -15.74
N LEU A 204 -10.68 9.13 -15.21
CA LEU A 204 -11.49 10.16 -15.87
C LEU A 204 -10.66 11.04 -16.81
N ILE A 205 -9.36 11.20 -16.54
CA ILE A 205 -8.46 12.09 -17.29
C ILE A 205 -7.49 11.30 -18.17
N PHE A 206 -7.02 10.14 -17.71
CA PHE A 206 -5.96 9.38 -18.36
C PHE A 206 -6.55 8.18 -19.13
N ASN A 207 -6.23 8.09 -20.43
CA ASN A 207 -6.65 7.01 -21.32
C ASN A 207 -5.46 6.09 -21.68
N PRO A 208 -5.47 4.81 -21.28
CA PRO A 208 -4.29 3.94 -21.32
C PRO A 208 -3.62 3.81 -22.69
N GLU A 209 -4.37 3.99 -23.77
CA GLU A 209 -3.85 3.99 -25.14
C GLU A 209 -2.83 5.10 -25.44
N ASP A 210 -2.87 6.21 -24.71
CA ASP A 210 -1.96 7.34 -24.90
C ASP A 210 -0.58 7.10 -24.24
N GLU A 211 -0.46 6.00 -23.47
CA GLU A 211 0.69 5.75 -22.62
C GLU A 211 1.75 4.88 -23.31
N ILE A 212 2.96 5.43 -23.44
CA ILE A 212 4.08 4.78 -24.14
C ILE A 212 5.27 4.62 -23.19
N ALA A 213 5.56 3.38 -22.81
CA ALA A 213 6.66 3.05 -21.91
C ALA A 213 7.95 2.72 -22.64
N ILE A 214 8.91 3.65 -22.65
CA ILE A 214 10.26 3.40 -23.19
C ILE A 214 11.24 3.27 -22.03
N GLY A 215 11.89 2.12 -21.87
CA GLY A 215 12.86 1.95 -20.80
C GLY A 215 13.41 0.54 -20.67
N VAL A 216 14.13 0.30 -19.57
CA VAL A 216 14.58 -1.05 -19.23
C VAL A 216 13.41 -1.85 -18.67
N LYS A 217 13.20 -3.03 -19.25
CA LYS A 217 12.14 -3.96 -18.90
C LYS A 217 12.69 -5.37 -18.75
N GLU A 218 11.84 -6.32 -18.37
CA GLU A 218 12.21 -7.73 -18.35
C GLU A 218 12.67 -8.15 -19.75
N PRO A 219 13.85 -8.79 -19.89
CA PRO A 219 14.41 -9.12 -21.20
C PRO A 219 13.47 -10.07 -21.97
N ILE A 220 13.31 -9.79 -23.26
CA ILE A 220 12.55 -10.66 -24.17
C ILE A 220 13.45 -11.83 -24.59
N GLY A 221 12.92 -13.04 -24.59
CA GLY A 221 13.69 -14.24 -24.91
C GLY A 221 12.82 -15.48 -25.06
N PRO A 222 13.44 -16.68 -25.12
CA PRO A 222 12.72 -17.92 -25.34
C PRO A 222 11.70 -18.22 -24.23
N CYS A 223 10.47 -18.56 -24.62
CA CYS A 223 9.37 -18.81 -23.70
C CYS A 223 9.51 -20.13 -22.90
N ASN A 224 10.46 -20.99 -23.28
CA ASN A 224 10.68 -22.31 -22.70
C ASN A 224 11.74 -22.32 -21.59
N GLU A 225 12.31 -21.16 -21.22
CA GLU A 225 13.29 -21.06 -20.13
C GLU A 225 12.62 -20.68 -18.81
N TYR A 226 12.81 -21.51 -17.79
CA TYR A 226 12.27 -21.31 -16.45
C TYR A 226 13.40 -21.22 -15.41
N VAL A 227 13.20 -20.36 -14.42
CA VAL A 227 14.06 -20.25 -13.24
C VAL A 227 13.33 -20.76 -12.00
N PRO A 228 13.99 -21.56 -11.15
CA PRO A 228 13.42 -21.98 -9.89
C PRO A 228 13.43 -20.80 -8.90
N ILE A 229 12.28 -20.53 -8.29
CA ILE A 229 12.12 -19.58 -7.20
C ILE A 229 11.79 -20.38 -5.95
N GLN A 230 12.62 -20.21 -4.92
CA GLN A 230 12.37 -20.79 -3.61
C GLN A 230 11.33 -19.97 -2.87
N THR A 231 10.26 -20.61 -2.44
CA THR A 231 9.25 -20.01 -1.55
C THR A 231 9.74 -20.05 -0.10
N ALA A 232 9.12 -19.25 0.77
CA ALA A 232 9.43 -19.23 2.20
C ALA A 232 9.24 -20.61 2.89
N PHE A 233 8.46 -21.50 2.28
CA PHE A 233 8.22 -22.87 2.75
C PHE A 233 9.19 -23.90 2.15
N GLY A 234 10.24 -23.45 1.44
CA GLY A 234 11.24 -24.33 0.82
C GLY A 234 10.73 -25.10 -0.40
N MET A 235 9.55 -24.76 -0.93
CA MET A 235 9.06 -25.33 -2.19
C MET A 235 9.66 -24.57 -3.38
N THR A 236 10.04 -25.31 -4.43
CA THR A 236 10.51 -24.75 -5.70
C THR A 236 9.34 -24.49 -6.64
N LEU A 237 9.01 -23.21 -6.85
CA LEU A 237 8.12 -22.79 -7.93
C LEU A 237 8.95 -22.45 -9.17
N GLN A 238 8.38 -22.64 -10.36
CA GLN A 238 9.03 -22.25 -11.61
C GLN A 238 8.40 -20.96 -12.13
N LYS A 239 9.24 -19.96 -12.42
CA LYS A 239 8.83 -18.74 -13.14
C LYS A 239 9.57 -18.70 -14.48
N ARG A 240 8.92 -18.24 -15.55
CA ARG A 240 9.60 -17.94 -16.82
C ARG A 240 10.74 -16.93 -16.56
N LYS A 241 11.88 -17.15 -17.22
CA LYS A 241 13.10 -16.32 -17.09
C LYS A 241 13.02 -15.03 -17.90
N PHE A 242 12.31 -15.08 -19.02
CA PHE A 242 12.17 -14.01 -19.99
C PHE A 242 10.70 -13.70 -20.21
N LEU A 243 10.42 -12.47 -20.64
CA LEU A 243 9.10 -12.10 -21.13
C LEU A 243 8.85 -12.77 -22.48
N CYS A 244 7.81 -13.57 -22.57
CA CYS A 244 7.41 -14.23 -23.82
C CYS A 244 6.52 -13.28 -24.64
N ALA A 245 7.09 -12.65 -25.66
CA ALA A 245 6.35 -11.67 -26.45
C ALA A 245 5.21 -12.26 -27.31
N THR A 246 5.26 -13.56 -27.61
CA THR A 246 4.24 -14.25 -28.44
C THR A 246 3.06 -14.80 -27.65
N ASP A 247 3.22 -14.99 -26.34
CA ASP A 247 2.25 -15.61 -25.43
C ASP A 247 2.09 -14.71 -24.19
N TYR A 248 1.82 -13.43 -24.44
CA TYR A 248 1.53 -12.45 -23.39
C TYR A 248 0.01 -12.37 -23.20
N ASP A 249 -0.47 -12.82 -22.05
CA ASP A 249 -1.88 -13.05 -21.71
C ASP A 249 -2.49 -11.93 -20.85
N GLU A 250 -1.65 -11.10 -20.24
CA GLU A 250 -2.04 -10.06 -19.28
C GLU A 250 -2.71 -8.82 -19.94
N LYS A 251 -2.66 -8.66 -21.27
CA LYS A 251 -3.39 -7.64 -22.07
C LYS A 251 -3.24 -6.15 -21.65
N TYR A 252 -2.40 -5.81 -20.68
CA TYR A 252 -2.20 -4.42 -20.23
C TYR A 252 -1.41 -3.56 -21.22
N PHE A 253 -0.49 -4.19 -21.94
CA PHE A 253 0.31 -3.54 -22.96
C PHE A 253 0.55 -4.48 -24.15
N ASP A 254 0.86 -3.88 -25.29
CA ASP A 254 1.29 -4.59 -26.48
C ASP A 254 2.40 -3.79 -27.21
N TRP A 255 2.57 -4.08 -28.51
CA TRP A 255 3.53 -3.42 -29.38
C TRP A 255 2.88 -2.72 -30.58
N HIS A 256 1.61 -2.31 -30.47
CA HIS A 256 0.89 -1.67 -31.58
C HIS A 256 1.48 -0.30 -31.98
N CYS A 257 2.14 0.40 -31.05
CA CYS A 257 2.81 1.67 -31.31
C CYS A 257 4.17 1.50 -32.00
N LEU A 258 4.67 0.27 -32.16
CA LEU A 258 5.91 -0.02 -32.88
C LEU A 258 5.68 -0.21 -34.38
N LYS A 259 6.72 0.06 -35.18
CA LYS A 259 6.67 -0.12 -36.64
C LYS A 259 6.32 -1.58 -36.97
N ASN A 260 5.27 -1.77 -37.77
CA ASN A 260 4.71 -3.06 -38.20
C ASN A 260 4.00 -3.88 -37.10
N ASN A 261 3.66 -3.29 -35.94
CA ASN A 261 2.99 -3.98 -34.82
C ASN A 261 3.74 -5.24 -34.36
N ARG A 262 5.08 -5.21 -34.44
CA ARG A 262 5.93 -6.36 -34.09
C ARG A 262 6.57 -6.16 -32.72
N PRO A 263 6.68 -7.22 -31.92
CA PRO A 263 7.44 -7.16 -30.69
C PRO A 263 8.93 -6.88 -30.98
N PRO A 264 9.65 -6.28 -30.03
CA PRO A 264 11.08 -6.11 -30.07
C PRO A 264 11.82 -7.45 -30.25
N SER A 265 13.03 -7.39 -30.79
CA SER A 265 13.85 -8.58 -31.02
C SER A 265 14.20 -9.31 -29.72
N GLU A 266 14.37 -10.63 -29.80
CA GLU A 266 14.89 -11.44 -28.70
C GLU A 266 16.23 -10.88 -28.18
N GLY A 267 16.43 -10.95 -26.86
CA GLY A 267 17.57 -10.38 -26.15
C GLY A 267 17.45 -8.88 -25.84
N SER A 268 16.40 -8.20 -26.31
CA SER A 268 16.19 -6.78 -25.96
C SER A 268 15.75 -6.64 -24.50
N TYR A 269 16.51 -5.84 -23.76
CA TYR A 269 16.18 -5.43 -22.38
C TYR A 269 15.70 -3.97 -22.33
N TRP A 270 15.95 -3.20 -23.38
CA TRP A 270 15.47 -1.83 -23.56
C TRP A 270 14.49 -1.79 -24.72
N TYR A 271 13.21 -1.62 -24.44
CA TYR A 271 12.17 -1.59 -25.47
C TYR A 271 10.97 -0.73 -25.09
N THR A 272 10.15 -0.44 -26.11
CA THR A 272 8.90 0.29 -25.95
C THR A 272 7.74 -0.68 -25.75
N ALA A 273 6.88 -0.39 -24.77
CA ALA A 273 5.60 -1.05 -24.58
C ALA A 273 4.49 -0.01 -24.67
N CYS A 274 3.38 -0.37 -25.30
CA CYS A 274 2.27 0.54 -25.62
C CYS A 274 1.07 0.13 -24.78
N GLY A 275 0.41 1.06 -24.08
CA GLY A 275 -0.78 0.76 -23.30
C GLY A 275 -1.95 0.35 -24.20
N VAL A 276 -2.76 -0.61 -23.76
CA VAL A 276 -3.92 -1.09 -24.51
C VAL A 276 -5.19 -0.42 -23.98
N PRO A 277 -6.13 0.01 -24.84
CA PRO A 277 -7.39 0.60 -24.38
C PRO A 277 -8.20 -0.39 -23.55
N PHE A 278 -8.86 0.11 -22.51
CA PHE A 278 -9.76 -0.73 -21.72
C PHE A 278 -10.93 -1.26 -22.56
N PRO A 279 -11.33 -2.53 -22.42
CA PRO A 279 -12.49 -3.05 -23.12
C PRO A 279 -13.77 -2.30 -22.75
N ASN A 280 -13.85 -1.79 -21.51
CA ASN A 280 -14.95 -1.00 -21.01
C ASN A 280 -14.47 0.02 -19.96
N GLN A 281 -14.16 1.25 -20.41
CA GLN A 281 -13.70 2.32 -19.51
C GLN A 281 -14.74 2.68 -18.43
N VAL A 282 -16.04 2.58 -18.75
CA VAL A 282 -17.12 2.88 -17.81
C VAL A 282 -17.13 1.89 -16.65
N GLU A 283 -16.83 0.62 -16.91
CA GLU A 283 -16.75 -0.41 -15.87
C GLU A 283 -15.70 -0.07 -14.83
N ILE A 284 -14.51 0.35 -15.25
CA ILE A 284 -13.41 0.75 -14.35
C ILE A 284 -13.81 1.99 -13.52
N VAL A 285 -14.38 3.00 -14.16
CA VAL A 285 -14.86 4.21 -13.45
C VAL A 285 -15.92 3.85 -12.41
N VAL A 286 -16.86 2.96 -12.74
CA VAL A 286 -17.92 2.51 -11.82
C VAL A 286 -17.33 1.71 -10.67
N ILE A 287 -16.40 0.79 -10.92
CA ILE A 287 -15.73 -0.02 -9.90
C ILE A 287 -14.98 0.90 -8.91
N ILE A 288 -14.16 1.81 -9.41
CA ILE A 288 -13.39 2.75 -8.58
C ILE A 288 -14.34 3.66 -7.79
N SER A 289 -15.39 4.18 -8.43
CA SER A 289 -16.41 4.99 -7.75
C SER A 289 -17.10 4.23 -6.62
N LEU A 290 -17.43 2.96 -6.83
CA LEU A 290 -18.04 2.10 -5.82
C LEU A 290 -17.09 1.86 -4.64
N ILE A 291 -15.81 1.60 -4.90
CA ILE A 291 -14.80 1.41 -3.84
C ILE A 291 -14.62 2.70 -3.05
N CYS A 292 -14.54 3.86 -3.71
CA CYS A 292 -14.50 5.16 -3.04
C CYS A 292 -15.73 5.39 -2.16
N LEU A 293 -16.93 4.98 -2.62
CA LEU A 293 -18.16 5.06 -1.84
C LEU A 293 -18.13 4.14 -0.62
N VAL A 294 -17.66 2.90 -0.78
CA VAL A 294 -17.48 1.95 0.32
C VAL A 294 -16.47 2.50 1.32
N GLY A 295 -15.32 2.96 0.87
CA GLY A 295 -14.27 3.59 1.68
C GLY A 295 -14.82 4.79 2.47
N ALA A 296 -15.49 5.72 1.80
CA ALA A 296 -16.11 6.88 2.44
C ALA A 296 -17.17 6.49 3.48
N THR A 297 -17.97 5.46 3.19
CA THR A 297 -18.98 4.95 4.12
C THR A 297 -18.33 4.31 5.33
N VAL A 298 -17.38 3.40 5.15
CA VAL A 298 -16.69 2.69 6.23
C VAL A 298 -15.93 3.69 7.11
N TYR A 299 -15.04 4.48 6.54
CA TYR A 299 -14.24 5.45 7.29
C TYR A 299 -15.07 6.59 7.87
N GLY A 300 -16.13 7.01 7.18
CA GLY A 300 -17.09 7.97 7.73
C GLY A 300 -17.78 7.45 8.99
N ASN A 301 -18.25 6.19 8.96
CA ASN A 301 -18.83 5.56 10.16
C ASN A 301 -17.76 5.38 11.26
N LEU A 302 -16.54 4.93 10.93
CA LEU A 302 -15.47 4.75 11.90
C LEU A 302 -15.04 6.05 12.57
N HIS A 303 -14.85 7.14 11.80
CA HIS A 303 -14.37 8.39 12.39
C HIS A 303 -15.45 9.22 13.11
N PHE A 304 -16.70 9.19 12.63
CA PHE A 304 -17.76 10.10 13.11
C PHE A 304 -18.91 9.43 13.87
N ARG A 305 -19.10 8.12 13.72
CA ARG A 305 -20.21 7.40 14.38
C ARG A 305 -19.73 6.39 15.42
N SER A 306 -18.44 6.06 15.40
CA SER A 306 -17.82 5.22 16.42
C SER A 306 -17.47 6.02 17.68
N SER A 307 -16.90 5.35 18.69
CA SER A 307 -16.55 6.01 19.96
C SER A 307 -15.59 7.17 19.68
N GLY A 308 -15.77 8.31 20.36
CA GLY A 308 -14.99 9.53 20.12
C GLY A 308 -13.48 9.38 20.30
N ASP A 309 -12.73 10.48 20.12
CA ASP A 309 -11.25 10.54 20.11
C ASP A 309 -10.61 10.38 21.51
N ASP A 310 -10.91 9.28 22.18
CA ASP A 310 -10.42 8.99 23.52
C ASP A 310 -8.92 8.65 23.51
N THR A 311 -8.42 8.12 22.40
CA THR A 311 -7.01 7.79 22.15
C THR A 311 -6.09 9.01 22.25
N PHE A 312 -6.54 10.18 21.78
CA PHE A 312 -5.75 11.42 21.82
C PHE A 312 -5.85 12.17 23.15
N GLY A 313 -6.85 11.84 23.99
CA GLY A 313 -7.16 12.58 25.22
C GLY A 313 -6.32 12.21 26.44
N TYR A 314 -5.50 11.15 26.40
CA TYR A 314 -4.79 10.66 27.58
C TYR A 314 -3.75 11.67 28.11
N LYS A 315 -2.96 12.31 27.21
CA LYS A 315 -1.99 13.34 27.60
C LYS A 315 -2.66 14.60 28.16
N ASP A 316 -3.74 15.06 27.52
CA ASP A 316 -4.49 16.24 27.96
C ASP A 316 -5.14 16.04 29.34
N GLN A 317 -5.63 14.83 29.62
CA GLN A 317 -6.18 14.50 30.93
C GLN A 317 -5.10 14.37 32.00
N ALA A 318 -3.96 13.73 31.69
CA ALA A 318 -2.83 13.64 32.61
C ALA A 318 -2.27 15.03 32.97
N GLU A 319 -2.14 15.93 31.99
CA GLU A 319 -1.72 17.31 32.23
C GLU A 319 -2.74 18.10 33.06
N LYS A 320 -4.04 17.96 32.77
CA LYS A 320 -5.08 18.61 33.58
C LYS A 320 -5.07 18.11 35.03
N HIS A 321 -4.92 16.80 35.25
CA HIS A 321 -4.79 16.22 36.58
C HIS A 321 -3.56 16.75 37.31
N LYS A 322 -2.41 16.85 36.63
CA LYS A 322 -1.17 17.43 37.19
C LYS A 322 -1.35 18.91 37.56
N LYS A 323 -2.03 19.71 36.73
CA LYS A 323 -2.34 21.12 37.01
C LYS A 323 -3.30 21.27 38.21
N VAL A 324 -4.32 20.42 38.32
CA VAL A 324 -5.25 20.42 39.46
C VAL A 324 -4.56 20.00 40.76
N TYR A 325 -3.73 18.96 40.72
CA TYR A 325 -2.94 18.49 41.86
C TYR A 325 -1.98 19.59 42.35
N ASN A 326 -1.21 20.21 41.45
CA ASN A 326 -0.29 21.31 41.80
C ASN A 326 -1.04 22.54 42.34
N LYS A 327 -2.25 22.82 41.87
CA LYS A 327 -3.08 23.92 42.40
C LYS A 327 -3.60 23.62 43.81
N LYS A 328 -3.90 22.37 44.14
CA LYS A 328 -4.25 21.94 45.51
C LYS A 328 -3.05 22.03 46.45
N MET A 329 -1.86 21.59 46.01
CA MET A 329 -0.63 21.62 46.81
C MET A 329 -0.13 23.05 47.12
N LYS A 330 -0.48 24.06 46.31
CA LYS A 330 -0.16 25.48 46.58
C LYS A 330 -1.13 26.18 47.54
N LYS A 331 -2.23 25.51 47.92
CA LYS A 331 -3.28 26.06 48.80
C LYS A 331 -3.19 25.58 50.25
N HIS A 332 -2.31 24.62 50.51
CA HIS A 332 -1.83 24.21 51.83
C HIS A 332 -0.40 24.70 51.98
#